data_AF-A0AA51CE23-F1
#
_entry.id   AF-A0AA51CE23-F1
#
_cell.length_a   1.000
_cell.length_b   1.000
_cell.length_c   1.000
_cell.angle_alpha   90.00
_cell.angle_beta   90.00
_cell.angle_gamma   90.00
#
_symmetry.space_group_name_H-M   'P 1'
#
loop_
_entity.id
_entity.type
_entity.pdbx_description
1 polymer ?
#
loop_
_entity_poly.entity_id
_entity_poly.type
_entity_poly.pdbx_seq_one_letter_code
_entity_poly.pdbx_strand_id
1 'polypeptide(L)'
;MEIPEIMSSTTTRSQAITDIIQSVAYEQAALAHIINAEGEKLQKAVFLENNSTAVLLTNNSIKKIISAATLLEIVLLNKLELFKDFLCPEPEPSIPVENVKITIIPPDLGRVVTKKDNQHFTIGKQNATTEAGSCLIELAPDYPLSLVSAPIGVSLSGSILTIDYSVVSSGQIILTTGVDECEMQVFIEFFQSNE
;
A
#
# COMPACT_ATOMS: atom_id res chain seq x y z
N MET A 1 12.29 -13.78 36.94
CA MET A 1 12.44 -13.42 35.52
C MET A 1 11.66 -12.15 35.33
N GLU A 2 12.32 -11.06 34.95
CA GLU A 2 11.63 -9.82 34.59
C GLU A 2 10.80 -10.05 33.33
N ILE A 3 9.63 -9.43 33.29
CA ILE A 3 8.78 -9.39 32.10
C ILE A 3 9.47 -8.44 31.12
N PRO A 4 9.67 -8.82 29.84
CA PRO A 4 10.24 -7.90 28.86
C PRO A 4 9.34 -6.68 28.68
N GLU A 5 9.90 -5.48 28.79
CA GLU A 5 9.19 -4.27 28.39
C GLU A 5 9.04 -4.25 26.86
N ILE A 6 7.80 -4.12 26.39
CA ILE A 6 7.50 -3.97 24.96
C ILE A 6 7.73 -2.51 24.59
N MET A 7 8.86 -2.23 23.94
CA MET A 7 9.12 -0.91 23.36
C MET A 7 8.54 -0.83 21.94
N SER A 8 8.13 0.37 21.53
CA SER A 8 7.75 0.63 20.14
C SER A 8 8.93 0.33 19.21
N SER A 9 8.72 -0.51 18.20
CA SER A 9 9.76 -0.76 17.20
C SER A 9 9.82 0.40 16.19
N THR A 10 10.96 0.54 15.53
CA THR A 10 11.13 1.46 14.39
C THR A 10 10.69 0.81 13.06
N THR A 11 10.12 -0.39 13.10
CA THR A 11 9.66 -1.13 11.93
C THR A 11 8.38 -0.50 11.41
N THR A 12 8.29 -0.26 10.10
CA THR A 12 7.05 0.20 9.48
C THR A 12 6.00 -0.89 9.55
N ARG A 13 4.72 -0.53 9.45
CA ARG A 13 3.63 -1.50 9.51
C ARG A 13 3.68 -2.43 8.31
N SER A 14 3.93 -1.92 7.12
CA SER A 14 4.13 -2.71 5.90
C SER A 14 5.26 -3.72 6.04
N GLN A 15 6.40 -3.32 6.63
CA GLN A 15 7.50 -4.25 6.88
C GLN A 15 7.09 -5.33 7.89
N ALA A 16 6.40 -4.97 8.97
CA ALA A 16 5.93 -5.95 9.96
C ALA A 16 4.94 -6.97 9.37
N ILE A 17 4.03 -6.54 8.49
CA ILE A 17 3.10 -7.43 7.78
C ILE A 17 3.87 -8.35 6.83
N THR A 18 4.83 -7.80 6.09
CA THR A 18 5.71 -8.57 5.20
C THR A 18 6.49 -9.64 5.97
N ASP A 19 7.04 -9.29 7.13
CA ASP A 19 7.77 -10.21 8.00
C ASP A 19 6.88 -11.34 8.51
N ILE A 20 5.61 -11.05 8.84
CA ILE A 20 4.63 -12.08 9.23
C ILE A 20 4.32 -13.02 8.07
N ILE A 21 4.06 -12.49 6.87
CA ILE A 21 3.81 -13.31 5.67
C ILE A 21 5.01 -14.21 5.38
N GLN A 22 6.22 -13.67 5.47
CA GLN A 22 7.46 -14.43 5.30
C GLN A 22 7.62 -15.50 6.39
N SER A 23 7.28 -15.20 7.64
CA SER A 23 7.26 -16.19 8.73
C SER A 23 6.31 -17.34 8.42
N VAL A 24 5.09 -17.05 7.98
CA VAL A 24 4.12 -18.07 7.57
C VAL A 24 4.69 -18.91 6.42
N ALA A 25 5.30 -18.30 5.41
CA ALA A 25 5.92 -19.03 4.31
C ALA A 25 7.04 -20.00 4.77
N TYR A 26 7.86 -19.61 5.75
CA TYR A 26 8.86 -20.51 6.33
C TYR A 26 8.23 -21.65 7.13
N GLU A 27 7.17 -21.38 7.90
CA GLU A 27 6.43 -22.41 8.63
C GLU A 27 5.80 -23.44 7.67
N GLN A 28 5.26 -22.99 6.54
CA GLN A 28 4.73 -23.85 5.47
C GLN A 28 5.79 -24.77 4.87
N ALA A 29 6.96 -24.23 4.55
CA ALA A 29 8.08 -25.01 4.02
C ALA A 29 8.55 -26.07 5.03
N ALA A 30 8.67 -25.69 6.30
CA ALA A 30 9.03 -26.62 7.38
C ALA A 30 7.98 -27.74 7.53
N LEU A 31 6.69 -27.40 7.46
CA LEU A 31 5.60 -28.37 7.58
C LEU A 31 5.58 -29.36 6.41
N ALA A 32 5.86 -28.92 5.18
CA ALA A 32 5.99 -29.78 4.02
C ALA A 32 7.09 -30.85 4.23
N HIS A 33 8.23 -30.47 4.81
CA HIS A 33 9.30 -31.42 5.16
C HIS A 33 8.87 -32.43 6.22
N ILE A 34 8.14 -31.98 7.26
CA ILE A 34 7.62 -32.88 8.31
C ILE A 34 6.64 -33.90 7.69
N ILE A 35 5.69 -33.43 6.88
CA ILE A 35 4.68 -34.31 6.26
C ILE A 35 5.36 -35.31 5.31
N ASN A 36 6.36 -34.88 4.53
CA ASN A 36 7.12 -35.79 3.68
C ASN A 36 7.86 -36.86 4.50
N ALA A 37 8.54 -36.46 5.57
CA ALA A 37 9.27 -37.38 6.45
C ALA A 37 8.33 -38.42 7.11
N GLU A 38 7.14 -38.00 7.55
CA GLU A 38 6.13 -38.93 8.07
C GLU A 38 5.55 -39.84 6.98
N GLY A 39 5.42 -39.35 5.74
CA GLY A 39 5.06 -40.17 4.58
C GLY A 39 6.09 -41.28 4.29
N GLU A 40 7.37 -40.93 4.26
CA GLU A 40 8.47 -41.89 4.10
C GLU A 40 8.51 -42.92 5.24
N LYS A 41 8.22 -42.49 6.48
CA LYS A 41 8.13 -43.37 7.63
C LYS A 41 7.00 -44.39 7.49
N LEU A 42 5.83 -43.98 7.00
CA LEU A 42 4.73 -44.91 6.73
C LEU A 42 5.10 -45.92 5.66
N GLN A 43 5.71 -45.47 4.57
CA GLN A 43 6.14 -46.35 3.47
C GLN A 43 7.15 -47.40 3.97
N LYS A 44 8.13 -46.98 4.77
CA LYS A 44 9.10 -47.90 5.40
C LYS A 44 8.43 -48.89 6.34
N ALA A 45 7.47 -48.45 7.16
CA ALA A 45 6.72 -49.35 8.03
C ALA A 45 5.95 -50.40 7.22
N VAL A 46 5.27 -50.00 6.14
CA VAL A 46 4.55 -50.93 5.26
C VAL A 46 5.50 -51.94 4.58
N PHE A 47 6.72 -51.51 4.23
CA PHE A 47 7.69 -52.36 3.53
C PHE A 47 8.46 -53.31 4.47
N LEU A 48 8.79 -52.88 5.68
CA LEU A 48 9.69 -53.61 6.59
C LEU A 48 8.93 -54.38 7.69
N GLU A 49 7.76 -53.91 8.10
CA GLU A 49 7.01 -54.54 9.19
C GLU A 49 6.19 -55.71 8.67
N ASN A 50 6.52 -56.93 9.11
CA ASN A 50 5.67 -58.10 8.88
C ASN A 50 4.46 -58.16 9.83
N ASN A 51 4.28 -57.14 10.69
CA ASN A 51 3.22 -57.05 11.67
C ASN A 51 2.26 -55.90 11.34
N SER A 52 1.02 -56.25 10.97
CA SER A 52 -0.05 -55.29 10.67
C SER A 52 -0.37 -54.35 11.84
N THR A 53 -0.13 -54.78 13.08
CA THR A 53 -0.32 -53.95 14.28
C THR A 53 0.69 -52.81 14.33
N ALA A 54 1.96 -53.07 13.99
CA ALA A 54 3.01 -52.04 13.97
C ALA A 54 2.75 -50.98 12.89
N VAL A 55 2.32 -51.42 11.70
CA VAL A 55 1.89 -50.52 10.62
C VAL A 55 0.68 -49.67 11.05
N LEU A 56 -0.32 -50.28 11.70
CA LEU A 56 -1.50 -49.57 12.18
C LEU A 56 -1.16 -48.51 13.23
N LEU A 57 -0.29 -48.83 14.19
CA LEU A 57 0.16 -47.88 15.21
C LEU A 57 0.93 -46.71 14.57
N THR A 58 1.78 -46.99 13.58
CA THR A 58 2.50 -45.96 12.82
C THR A 58 1.54 -45.04 12.09
N ASN A 59 0.56 -45.60 11.36
CA ASN A 59 -0.46 -44.82 10.67
C ASN A 59 -1.28 -43.94 11.64
N ASN A 60 -1.66 -44.48 12.79
CA ASN A 60 -2.38 -43.71 13.81
C ASN A 60 -1.55 -42.58 14.40
N SER A 61 -0.23 -42.75 14.55
CA SER A 61 0.67 -41.68 14.95
C SER A 61 0.72 -40.57 13.88
N ILE A 62 0.83 -40.94 12.61
CA ILE A 62 0.91 -39.98 11.50
C ILE A 62 -0.38 -39.18 11.38
N LYS A 63 -1.55 -39.82 11.54
CA LYS A 63 -2.85 -39.12 11.57
C LYS A 63 -2.91 -38.02 12.62
N LYS A 64 -2.28 -38.20 13.78
CA LYS A 64 -2.20 -37.16 14.82
C LYS A 64 -1.36 -35.97 14.36
N ILE A 65 -0.23 -36.22 13.68
CA ILE A 65 0.61 -35.15 13.12
C ILE A 65 -0.15 -34.38 12.04
N ILE A 66 -0.84 -35.07 11.14
CA ILE A 66 -1.69 -34.42 10.12
C ILE A 66 -2.78 -33.58 10.78
N SER A 67 -3.43 -34.09 11.83
CA SER A 67 -4.47 -33.32 12.54
C SER A 67 -3.89 -32.06 13.20
N ALA A 68 -2.72 -32.17 13.83
CA ALA A 68 -2.02 -31.03 14.43
C ALA A 68 -1.57 -30.01 13.36
N ALA A 69 -1.08 -30.48 12.22
CA ALA A 69 -0.73 -29.67 11.06
C ALA A 69 -1.94 -28.88 10.55
N THR A 70 -3.10 -29.52 10.36
CA THR A 70 -4.33 -28.84 9.94
C THR A 70 -4.78 -27.77 10.95
N LEU A 71 -4.64 -28.00 12.25
CA LEU A 71 -4.93 -26.99 13.26
C LEU A 71 -3.98 -25.79 13.16
N LEU A 72 -2.69 -26.03 12.91
CA LEU A 72 -1.71 -24.97 12.68
C LEU A 72 -2.05 -24.17 11.41
N GLU A 73 -2.42 -24.83 10.31
CA GLU A 73 -2.85 -24.17 9.07
C GLU A 73 -3.98 -23.17 9.31
N ILE A 74 -5.00 -23.56 10.09
CA ILE A 74 -6.12 -22.68 10.43
C ILE A 74 -5.64 -21.46 11.23
N VAL A 75 -4.73 -21.65 12.19
CA VAL A 75 -4.16 -20.55 12.97
C VAL A 75 -3.36 -19.59 12.08
N LEU A 76 -2.58 -20.11 11.13
CA LEU A 76 -1.81 -19.30 10.19
C LEU A 76 -2.71 -18.52 9.25
N LEU A 77 -3.77 -19.16 8.71
CA LEU A 77 -4.78 -18.49 7.91
C LEU A 77 -5.43 -17.33 8.68
N ASN A 78 -5.88 -17.58 9.92
CA ASN A 78 -6.49 -16.55 10.76
C ASN A 78 -5.55 -15.37 11.03
N LYS A 79 -4.24 -15.63 11.20
CA LYS A 79 -3.24 -14.56 11.35
C LYS A 79 -3.13 -13.71 10.09
N LEU A 80 -3.14 -14.33 8.91
CA LEU A 80 -3.06 -13.62 7.64
C LEU A 80 -4.33 -12.82 7.33
N GLU A 81 -5.51 -13.32 7.72
CA GLU A 81 -6.78 -12.63 7.52
C GLU A 81 -6.84 -11.26 8.23
N LEU A 82 -6.10 -11.08 9.33
CA LEU A 82 -6.02 -9.79 10.04
C LEU A 82 -5.49 -8.64 9.18
N PHE A 83 -4.78 -8.95 8.09
CA PHE A 83 -4.14 -7.95 7.24
C PHE A 83 -4.78 -7.81 5.85
N LYS A 84 -5.84 -8.56 5.56
CA LYS A 84 -6.46 -8.65 4.23
C LYS A 84 -6.97 -7.30 3.70
N ASP A 85 -7.57 -6.49 4.58
CA ASP A 85 -8.15 -5.18 4.22
C ASP A 85 -7.10 -4.04 4.24
N PHE A 86 -5.84 -4.37 4.53
CA PHE A 86 -4.78 -3.39 4.75
C PHE A 86 -3.59 -3.54 3.81
N LEU A 87 -3.68 -4.46 2.85
CA LEU A 87 -2.81 -4.45 1.70
C LEU A 87 -3.27 -3.27 0.86
N CYS A 88 -2.37 -2.31 0.60
CA CYS A 88 -2.68 -1.27 -0.38
C CYS A 88 -3.18 -1.98 -1.64
N PRO A 89 -4.26 -1.51 -2.29
CA PRO A 89 -4.73 -2.13 -3.50
C PRO A 89 -3.51 -2.30 -4.41
N GLU A 90 -3.22 -3.54 -4.82
CA GLU A 90 -2.24 -3.72 -5.88
C GLU A 90 -2.66 -2.77 -7.00
N PRO A 91 -1.72 -2.07 -7.67
CA PRO A 91 -2.04 -1.48 -8.95
C PRO A 91 -2.36 -2.63 -9.91
N GLU A 92 -3.56 -3.20 -9.79
CA GLU A 92 -4.11 -4.10 -10.77
C GLU A 92 -4.10 -3.32 -12.09
N PRO A 93 -3.68 -3.93 -13.19
CA PRO A 93 -3.68 -3.28 -14.50
C PRO A 93 -5.09 -2.85 -15.00
N SER A 94 -6.14 -3.02 -14.19
CA SER A 94 -7.53 -2.65 -14.45
C SER A 94 -8.16 -1.65 -13.47
N ILE A 95 -7.50 -1.26 -12.38
CA ILE A 95 -8.00 -0.18 -11.51
C ILE A 95 -7.06 1.02 -11.66
N PRO A 96 -7.44 2.05 -12.42
CA PRO A 96 -6.60 3.22 -12.55
C PRO A 96 -6.46 3.83 -11.15
N VAL A 97 -5.22 3.95 -10.66
CA VAL A 97 -4.87 4.87 -9.57
C VAL A 97 -5.70 6.14 -9.76
N GLU A 98 -6.60 6.41 -8.82
CA GLU A 98 -7.61 7.46 -8.90
C GLU A 98 -7.00 8.73 -9.49
N ASN A 99 -7.58 9.18 -10.59
CA ASN A 99 -7.10 10.33 -11.31
C ASN A 99 -7.34 11.57 -10.44
N VAL A 100 -6.32 12.06 -9.74
CA VAL A 100 -6.38 13.40 -9.11
C VAL A 100 -6.87 14.38 -10.18
N LYS A 101 -8.10 14.84 -10.02
CA LYS A 101 -8.72 15.76 -10.95
C LYS A 101 -8.48 17.15 -10.44
N ILE A 102 -7.85 17.95 -11.29
CA ILE A 102 -7.53 19.35 -11.00
C ILE A 102 -8.48 20.21 -11.84
N THR A 103 -9.33 20.98 -11.16
CA THR A 103 -10.28 21.89 -11.82
C THR A 103 -9.98 23.32 -11.42
N ILE A 104 -9.88 24.22 -12.40
CA ILE A 104 -9.68 25.65 -12.16
C ILE A 104 -11.03 26.30 -11.85
N ILE A 105 -11.07 27.14 -10.81
CA ILE A 105 -12.27 27.86 -10.38
C ILE A 105 -12.01 29.38 -10.45
N PRO A 106 -12.77 30.15 -11.26
CA PRO A 106 -13.69 29.70 -12.31
C PRO A 106 -12.97 29.12 -13.55
N PRO A 107 -13.63 28.26 -14.34
CA PRO A 107 -12.99 27.46 -15.40
C PRO A 107 -12.40 28.26 -16.58
N ASP A 108 -12.83 29.51 -16.79
CA ASP A 108 -12.44 30.33 -17.94
C ASP A 108 -11.34 31.36 -17.62
N LEU A 109 -10.57 31.18 -16.54
CA LEU A 109 -9.46 32.07 -16.14
C LEU A 109 -8.30 32.15 -17.17
N GLY A 110 -8.45 31.62 -18.39
CA GLY A 110 -7.39 31.60 -19.40
C GLY A 110 -6.16 30.82 -18.96
N ARG A 111 -6.36 29.83 -18.08
CA ARG A 111 -5.34 28.90 -17.57
C ARG A 111 -5.68 27.49 -18.00
N VAL A 112 -4.66 26.68 -18.24
CA VAL A 112 -4.81 25.29 -18.67
C VAL A 112 -4.08 24.38 -17.70
N VAL A 113 -4.73 23.26 -17.35
CA VAL A 113 -4.10 22.15 -16.65
C VAL A 113 -3.69 21.10 -17.67
N THR A 114 -2.40 20.81 -17.72
CA THR A 114 -1.84 19.71 -18.50
C THR A 114 -1.47 18.58 -17.56
N LYS A 115 -2.11 17.42 -17.72
CA LYS A 115 -1.76 16.20 -16.99
C LYS A 115 -0.68 15.46 -17.76
N LYS A 116 0.52 15.30 -17.18
CA LYS A 116 1.61 14.49 -17.77
C LYS A 116 1.40 13.01 -17.43
N ASP A 117 1.10 12.72 -16.17
CA ASP A 117 0.74 11.40 -15.66
C ASP A 117 -0.19 11.54 -14.43
N ASN A 118 -0.41 10.48 -13.65
CA ASN A 118 -1.31 10.52 -12.49
C ASN A 118 -0.78 11.31 -11.28
N GLN A 119 0.52 11.63 -11.26
CA GLN A 119 1.20 12.34 -10.18
C GLN A 119 1.72 13.72 -10.60
N HIS A 120 1.94 13.96 -11.90
CA HIS A 120 2.54 15.19 -12.41
C HIS A 120 1.57 16.02 -13.24
N PHE A 121 1.35 17.24 -12.78
CA PHE A 121 0.47 18.22 -13.41
C PHE A 121 1.21 19.53 -13.65
N THR A 122 0.81 20.23 -14.71
CA THR A 122 1.35 21.53 -15.06
C THR A 122 0.21 22.52 -15.24
N ILE A 123 0.31 23.71 -14.63
CA ILE A 123 -0.69 24.78 -14.70
C ILE A 123 -0.06 25.99 -15.38
N GLY A 124 -0.47 26.24 -16.62
CA GLY A 124 0.04 27.32 -17.44
C GLY A 124 -1.03 28.33 -17.84
N LYS A 125 -0.61 29.45 -18.41
CA LYS A 125 -1.49 30.42 -19.05
C LYS A 125 -1.75 30.00 -20.50
N GLN A 126 -3.00 30.09 -20.95
CA GLN A 126 -3.38 29.85 -22.34
C GLN A 126 -3.40 31.16 -23.13
N ASN A 127 -3.87 32.25 -22.52
CA ASN A 127 -4.06 33.56 -23.18
C ASN A 127 -3.37 34.68 -22.40
N ALA A 128 -2.56 35.52 -23.06
CA ALA A 128 -1.76 36.59 -22.46
C ALA A 128 -2.55 37.66 -21.65
N THR A 129 -3.87 37.72 -21.79
CA THR A 129 -4.75 38.75 -21.22
C THR A 129 -5.24 38.49 -19.79
N THR A 130 -5.05 37.29 -19.22
CA THR A 130 -5.47 37.04 -17.83
C THR A 130 -4.66 37.89 -16.85
N GLU A 131 -5.33 38.70 -16.04
CA GLU A 131 -4.71 39.52 -14.99
C GLU A 131 -3.98 38.66 -13.93
N ALA A 132 -2.98 39.24 -13.28
CA ALA A 132 -2.22 38.64 -12.19
C ALA A 132 -3.06 38.64 -10.89
N GLY A 133 -4.06 37.76 -10.82
CA GLY A 133 -4.89 37.51 -9.65
C GLY A 133 -4.69 36.12 -9.04
N SER A 134 -5.42 35.79 -7.98
CA SER A 134 -5.41 34.46 -7.38
C SER A 134 -6.13 33.42 -8.24
N CYS A 135 -5.55 32.22 -8.37
CA CYS A 135 -6.16 31.07 -9.00
C CYS A 135 -6.62 30.08 -7.93
N LEU A 136 -7.90 29.70 -7.95
CA LEU A 136 -8.42 28.63 -7.12
C LEU A 136 -8.45 27.33 -7.92
N ILE A 137 -8.02 26.24 -7.28
CA ILE A 137 -7.90 24.94 -7.87
C ILE A 137 -8.58 23.94 -6.94
N GLU A 138 -9.65 23.31 -7.42
CA GLU A 138 -10.27 22.19 -6.72
C GLU A 138 -9.57 20.89 -7.10
N LEU A 139 -9.11 20.21 -6.07
CA LEU A 139 -8.52 18.88 -6.14
C LEU A 139 -9.59 17.88 -5.70
N ALA A 140 -9.99 16.97 -6.56
CA ALA A 140 -10.93 15.90 -6.22
C ALA A 140 -10.22 14.53 -6.17
N PRO A 141 -9.46 14.23 -5.10
CA PRO A 141 -9.12 12.86 -4.74
C PRO A 141 -10.19 12.28 -3.81
N ASP A 142 -10.32 10.95 -3.83
CA ASP A 142 -11.17 10.21 -2.90
C ASP A 142 -10.52 10.05 -1.50
N TYR A 143 -9.30 10.57 -1.32
CA TYR A 143 -8.50 10.52 -0.10
C TYR A 143 -8.12 11.91 0.45
N PRO A 144 -7.71 12.01 1.74
CA PRO A 144 -7.23 13.25 2.33
C PRO A 144 -6.01 13.84 1.60
N LEU A 145 -5.94 15.18 1.53
CA LEU A 145 -4.83 15.94 0.97
C LEU A 145 -4.05 16.68 2.06
N SER A 146 -2.73 16.67 1.95
CA SER A 146 -1.84 17.47 2.78
C SER A 146 -0.78 18.18 1.94
N LEU A 147 -0.41 19.39 2.36
CA LEU A 147 0.62 20.19 1.69
C LEU A 147 2.00 19.81 2.25
N VAL A 148 2.88 19.30 1.39
CA VAL A 148 4.26 18.96 1.75
C VAL A 148 5.17 20.17 1.56
N SER A 149 5.09 20.80 0.38
CA SER A 149 5.93 21.95 0.03
C SER A 149 5.21 22.85 -0.98
N ALA A 150 5.34 24.16 -0.81
CA ALA A 150 4.84 25.14 -1.75
C ALA A 150 5.60 26.48 -1.62
N PRO A 151 5.70 27.27 -2.71
CA PRO A 151 6.25 28.61 -2.66
C PRO A 151 5.33 29.58 -1.89
N ILE A 152 5.90 30.72 -1.49
CA ILE A 152 5.15 31.81 -0.86
C ILE A 152 4.06 32.29 -1.83
N GLY A 153 2.84 32.48 -1.32
CA GLY A 153 1.66 32.82 -2.14
C GLY A 153 0.80 31.61 -2.51
N VAL A 154 1.18 30.40 -2.11
CA VAL A 154 0.35 29.19 -2.25
C VAL A 154 -0.23 28.78 -0.90
N SER A 155 -1.50 28.40 -0.87
CA SER A 155 -2.16 27.86 0.32
C SER A 155 -3.13 26.73 -0.04
N LEU A 156 -3.29 25.77 0.87
CA LEU A 156 -4.23 24.66 0.75
C LEU A 156 -5.26 24.75 1.89
N SER A 157 -6.55 24.73 1.55
CA SER A 157 -7.65 24.66 2.51
C SER A 157 -8.61 23.55 2.10
N GLY A 158 -8.57 22.43 2.82
CA GLY A 158 -9.25 21.20 2.39
C GLY A 158 -8.76 20.76 1.01
N SER A 159 -9.70 20.65 0.07
CA SER A 159 -9.45 20.30 -1.33
C SER A 159 -9.16 21.50 -2.24
N ILE A 160 -9.15 22.72 -1.70
CA ILE A 160 -8.97 23.94 -2.49
C ILE A 160 -7.54 24.47 -2.34
N LEU A 161 -6.80 24.42 -3.44
CA LEU A 161 -5.47 25.00 -3.57
C LEU A 161 -5.60 26.41 -4.17
N THR A 162 -5.03 27.40 -3.49
CA THR A 162 -5.03 28.80 -3.92
C THR A 162 -3.61 29.22 -4.28
N ILE A 163 -3.41 29.74 -5.49
CA ILE A 163 -2.14 30.31 -5.96
C ILE A 163 -2.32 31.81 -6.20
N ASP A 164 -1.64 32.64 -5.41
CA ASP A 164 -1.64 34.09 -5.55
C ASP A 164 -0.54 34.55 -6.51
N TYR A 165 -0.93 34.81 -7.76
CA TYR A 165 0.00 35.24 -8.80
C TYR A 165 0.46 36.71 -8.66
N SER A 166 -0.07 37.48 -7.71
CA SER A 166 0.54 38.76 -7.36
C SER A 166 1.85 38.59 -6.57
N VAL A 167 2.03 37.42 -5.96
CA VAL A 167 3.17 37.08 -5.08
C VAL A 167 4.14 36.10 -5.76
N VAL A 168 3.64 35.16 -6.56
CA VAL A 168 4.47 34.13 -7.20
C VAL A 168 4.23 34.02 -8.71
N SER A 169 5.31 33.96 -9.48
CA SER A 169 5.27 33.86 -10.95
C SER A 169 5.41 32.43 -11.49
N SER A 170 6.12 31.57 -10.77
CA SER A 170 6.22 30.15 -11.07
C SER A 170 6.68 29.37 -9.83
N GLY A 171 6.49 28.05 -9.85
CA GLY A 171 6.97 27.18 -8.79
C GLY A 171 6.46 25.76 -8.89
N GLN A 172 6.87 24.95 -7.92
CA GLN A 172 6.42 23.58 -7.75
C GLN A 172 5.70 23.45 -6.41
N ILE A 173 4.56 22.77 -6.43
CA ILE A 173 3.77 22.41 -5.26
C ILE A 173 3.83 20.90 -5.15
N ILE A 174 4.15 20.41 -3.95
CA ILE A 174 4.17 19.00 -3.62
C ILE A 174 3.07 18.76 -2.60
N LEU A 175 2.12 17.92 -2.98
CA LEU A 175 1.02 17.47 -2.14
C LEU A 175 1.20 15.99 -1.85
N THR A 176 0.67 15.53 -0.73
CA THR A 176 0.46 14.12 -0.47
C THR A 176 -1.03 13.82 -0.44
N THR A 177 -1.44 12.75 -1.10
CA THR A 177 -2.81 12.23 -1.08
C THR A 177 -2.79 10.74 -0.73
N GLY A 178 -3.72 10.29 0.09
CA GLY A 178 -3.81 8.90 0.54
C GLY A 178 -4.06 8.80 2.03
N VAL A 179 -4.05 7.57 2.54
CA VAL A 179 -4.17 7.26 3.96
C VAL A 179 -3.02 6.35 4.39
N ASP A 180 -2.42 6.67 5.53
CA ASP A 180 -1.32 5.93 6.16
C ASP A 180 -0.15 5.63 5.19
N GLU A 181 0.15 4.35 4.94
CA GLU A 181 1.27 3.93 4.09
C GLU A 181 0.93 3.88 2.59
N CYS A 182 -0.31 4.22 2.21
CA CYS A 182 -0.74 4.33 0.81
C CYS A 182 -0.74 5.79 0.32
N GLU A 183 0.05 6.65 0.97
CA GLU A 183 0.31 8.03 0.56
C GLU A 183 1.11 8.08 -0.76
N MET A 184 0.64 8.87 -1.72
CA MET A 184 1.39 9.22 -2.93
C MET A 184 1.66 10.72 -2.98
N GLN A 185 2.76 11.09 -3.63
CA GLN A 185 3.06 12.49 -3.90
C GLN A 185 2.44 12.92 -5.24
N VAL A 186 1.87 14.12 -5.22
CA VAL A 186 1.35 14.83 -6.39
C VAL A 186 2.17 16.09 -6.57
N PHE A 187 2.75 16.23 -7.75
CA PHE A 187 3.61 17.34 -8.16
C PHE A 187 2.82 18.25 -9.11
N ILE A 188 2.68 19.51 -8.74
CA ILE A 188 2.03 20.53 -9.56
C ILE A 188 3.05 21.62 -9.86
N GLU A 189 3.47 21.71 -11.12
CA GLU A 189 4.28 22.81 -11.64
C GLU A 189 3.35 23.91 -12.13
N PHE A 190 3.66 25.17 -11.85
CA PHE A 190 2.86 26.29 -12.35
C PHE A 190 3.73 27.44 -12.82
N PHE A 191 3.21 28.21 -13.79
CA PHE A 191 3.91 29.36 -14.37
C PHE A 191 2.95 30.43 -14.91
N GLN A 192 3.42 31.68 -14.99
CA GLN A 192 2.66 32.81 -15.54
C GLN A 192 2.84 33.03 -17.06
N SER A 193 3.94 32.56 -17.65
CA SER A 193 4.31 32.75 -19.06
C SER A 193 4.07 31.49 -19.90
N ASN A 194 3.81 31.63 -21.20
CA ASN A 194 3.60 30.49 -22.11
C ASN A 194 4.91 29.77 -22.48
N GLU A 195 5.73 29.36 -21.50
CA GLU A 195 6.89 28.49 -21.74
C GLU A 195 6.49 27.01 -21.86
#